data_AF-K1SEQ7-F1
#
_entry.id   AF-K1SEQ7-F1
#
_cell.length_a   1.000
_cell.length_b   1.000
_cell.length_c   1.000
_cell.angle_alpha   90.00
_cell.angle_beta   90.00
_cell.angle_gamma   90.00
#
_symmetry.space_group_name_H-M   'P 1'
#
loop_
_entity.id
_entity.type
_entity.pdbx_description
1 polymer ?
#
loop_
_entity_poly.entity_id
_entity_poly.type
_entity_poly.pdbx_seq_one_letter_code
_entity_poly.pdbx_strand_id
1 'polypeptide(L)'
;DYQQIAMQMMECRTAEDWMEIYRRLVSWELKLSDTASPMAEMLGMQKEEANQGFAKYIAKNYLDWVSPDNRDRHLMSPDIFKRKIFPLLDEGKKVFLIVIDNFRYDQWRMLAEDIGDLFDIDEQLYMSILPTATQYARNAIFSGLMPNKIAEMFPDLWVDEDEEEGKNLNEAPLIQTQIERFRKHYTFSYHKVNDSQGADRFLEHYNECRN
;
A
#
# COMPACT_ATOMS: atom_id res chain seq x y z
N ASP A 1 3.35 -4.35 -28.70
CA ASP A 1 3.17 -4.19 -27.23
C ASP A 1 3.09 -5.51 -26.48
N TYR A 2 2.24 -6.45 -26.86
CA TYR A 2 2.07 -7.74 -26.16
C TYR A 2 3.36 -8.60 -26.05
N GLN A 3 4.14 -8.70 -27.14
CA GLN A 3 5.44 -9.39 -27.15
C GLN A 3 6.55 -8.64 -26.38
N GLN A 4 6.34 -7.37 -26.06
CA GLN A 4 7.34 -6.59 -25.33
C GLN A 4 7.35 -6.89 -23.83
N ILE A 5 6.26 -7.41 -23.26
CA ILE A 5 6.20 -7.74 -21.82
C ILE A 5 7.25 -8.81 -21.49
N ALA A 6 7.34 -9.86 -22.31
CA ALA A 6 8.35 -10.91 -22.14
C ALA A 6 9.79 -10.39 -22.21
N MET A 7 10.06 -9.46 -23.14
CA MET A 7 11.38 -8.84 -23.26
C MET A 7 11.69 -7.92 -22.07
N GLN A 8 10.73 -7.11 -21.63
CA GLN A 8 10.86 -6.25 -20.47
C GLN A 8 11.11 -7.03 -19.18
N MET A 9 10.47 -8.20 -19.00
CA MET A 9 10.74 -9.06 -17.85
C MET A 9 12.21 -9.51 -17.78
N MET A 10 12.86 -9.76 -18.92
CA MET A 10 14.29 -10.12 -18.98
C MET A 10 15.21 -8.95 -18.66
N GLU A 11 14.79 -7.74 -19.04
CA GLU A 11 15.55 -6.49 -18.88
C GLU A 11 15.29 -5.80 -17.54
N CYS A 12 14.28 -6.21 -16.79
CA CYS A 12 13.88 -5.63 -15.51
C CYS A 12 15.04 -5.65 -14.50
N ARG A 13 15.39 -4.49 -13.92
CA ARG A 13 16.46 -4.36 -12.92
C ARG A 13 16.04 -3.61 -11.66
N THR A 14 15.01 -2.78 -11.75
CA THR A 14 14.57 -1.89 -10.66
C THR A 14 13.15 -2.21 -10.18
N ALA A 15 12.77 -1.63 -9.04
CA ALA A 15 11.41 -1.79 -8.53
C ALA A 15 10.41 -1.05 -9.45
N GLU A 16 10.82 0.08 -10.01
CA GLU A 16 10.07 0.89 -10.96
C GLU A 16 9.78 0.12 -12.25
N ASP A 17 10.76 -0.65 -12.76
CA ASP A 17 10.56 -1.51 -13.92
C ASP A 17 9.47 -2.56 -13.64
N TRP A 18 9.48 -3.19 -12.46
CA TRP A 18 8.47 -4.16 -12.06
C TRP A 18 7.09 -3.54 -11.88
N MET A 19 7.03 -2.33 -11.32
CA MET A 19 5.77 -1.57 -11.23
C MET A 19 5.21 -1.30 -12.63
N GLU A 20 6.04 -0.94 -13.60
CA GLU A 20 5.60 -0.70 -14.96
C GLU A 20 5.10 -1.96 -15.66
N ILE A 21 5.80 -3.10 -15.49
CA ILE A 21 5.32 -4.40 -15.95
C ILE A 21 3.95 -4.70 -15.34
N TYR A 22 3.78 -4.48 -14.04
CA TYR A 22 2.50 -4.71 -13.36
C TYR A 22 1.38 -3.81 -13.90
N ARG A 23 1.66 -2.52 -14.16
CA ARG A 23 0.69 -1.61 -14.79
C ARG A 23 0.22 -2.12 -16.16
N ARG A 24 1.17 -2.57 -16.99
CA ARG A 24 0.87 -3.12 -18.31
C ARG A 24 0.03 -4.39 -18.23
N LEU A 25 0.38 -5.32 -17.33
CA LEU A 25 -0.38 -6.55 -17.12
C LEU A 25 -1.83 -6.25 -16.69
N VAL A 26 -2.03 -5.33 -15.74
CA VAL A 26 -3.36 -4.93 -15.28
C VAL A 26 -4.15 -4.22 -16.37
N SER A 27 -3.52 -3.34 -17.15
CA SER A 27 -4.21 -2.69 -18.28
C SER A 27 -4.74 -3.69 -19.30
N TRP A 28 -3.99 -4.76 -19.60
CA TRP A 28 -4.47 -5.82 -20.48
C TRP A 28 -5.52 -6.69 -19.82
N GLU A 29 -5.38 -6.99 -18.53
CA GLU A 29 -6.37 -7.76 -17.77
C GLU A 29 -7.75 -7.09 -17.81
N LEU A 30 -7.80 -5.78 -17.56
CA LEU A 30 -9.06 -5.02 -17.62
C LEU A 30 -9.67 -5.02 -19.02
N LYS A 31 -8.86 -4.85 -20.07
CA LYS A 31 -9.32 -4.85 -21.47
C LYS A 31 -9.83 -6.22 -21.96
N LEU A 32 -9.30 -7.31 -21.40
CA LEU A 32 -9.62 -8.68 -21.82
C LEU A 32 -10.65 -9.37 -20.92
N SER A 33 -11.05 -8.73 -19.81
CA SER A 33 -11.93 -9.30 -18.77
C SER A 33 -13.24 -9.87 -19.29
N ASP A 34 -13.79 -9.32 -20.38
CA ASP A 34 -15.05 -9.76 -21.00
C ASP A 34 -14.89 -10.72 -22.19
N THR A 35 -13.65 -11.13 -22.53
CA THR A 35 -13.38 -11.93 -23.74
C THR A 35 -12.62 -13.21 -23.42
N ALA A 36 -13.33 -14.35 -23.41
CA ALA A 36 -12.68 -15.66 -23.45
C ALA A 36 -11.98 -15.83 -24.80
N SER A 37 -10.71 -15.46 -24.84
CA SER A 37 -9.90 -15.45 -26.06
C SER A 37 -8.53 -16.11 -25.81
N PRO A 38 -7.87 -16.65 -26.85
CA PRO A 38 -6.50 -17.13 -26.75
C PRO A 38 -5.51 -16.08 -26.20
N MET A 39 -5.85 -14.79 -26.32
CA MET A 39 -5.07 -13.69 -25.76
C MET A 39 -5.16 -13.61 -24.23
N ALA A 40 -6.29 -13.99 -23.64
CA ALA A 40 -6.46 -14.05 -22.19
C ALA A 40 -5.63 -15.20 -21.57
N GLU A 41 -5.58 -16.36 -22.23
CA GLU A 41 -4.73 -17.49 -21.80
C GLU A 41 -3.25 -17.12 -21.85
N MET A 42 -2.83 -16.46 -22.93
CA MET A 42 -1.45 -15.99 -23.07
C MET A 42 -1.10 -14.95 -21.99
N LEU A 43 -2.05 -14.10 -21.59
CA LEU A 43 -1.82 -13.09 -20.53
C LEU A 43 -1.64 -13.79 -19.18
N GLY A 44 -2.42 -14.84 -18.92
CA GLY A 44 -2.26 -15.69 -17.76
C GLY A 44 -0.85 -16.29 -17.66
N MET A 45 -0.32 -16.82 -18.77
CA MET A 45 1.07 -17.31 -18.82
C MET A 45 2.11 -16.22 -18.54
N GLN A 46 1.93 -15.02 -19.11
CA GLN A 46 2.82 -13.89 -18.84
C GLN A 46 2.78 -13.42 -17.38
N LYS A 47 1.60 -13.41 -16.74
CA LYS A 47 1.47 -13.10 -15.31
C LYS A 47 2.21 -14.13 -14.44
N GLU A 48 2.14 -15.41 -14.79
CA GLU A 48 2.85 -16.46 -14.08
C GLU A 48 4.38 -16.30 -14.22
N GLU A 49 4.88 -16.04 -15.44
CA GLU A 49 6.29 -15.74 -15.66
C GLU A 49 6.75 -14.49 -14.89
N ALA A 50 5.94 -13.43 -14.89
CA ALA A 50 6.21 -12.20 -14.15
C ALA A 50 6.27 -12.47 -12.63
N ASN A 51 5.34 -13.26 -12.09
CA ASN A 51 5.33 -13.64 -10.68
C ASN A 51 6.62 -14.38 -10.29
N GLN A 52 7.07 -15.33 -11.11
CA GLN A 52 8.30 -16.08 -10.86
C GLN A 52 9.55 -15.18 -10.93
N GLY A 53 9.60 -14.28 -11.90
CA GLY A 53 10.67 -13.29 -12.03
C GLY A 53 10.69 -12.32 -10.85
N PHE A 54 9.53 -11.81 -10.46
CA PHE A 54 9.38 -10.87 -9.35
C PHE A 54 9.71 -11.52 -8.01
N ALA A 55 9.32 -12.79 -7.79
CA ALA A 55 9.69 -13.54 -6.60
C ALA A 55 11.23 -13.68 -6.45
N LYS A 56 11.94 -13.98 -7.56
CA LYS A 56 13.41 -14.01 -7.56
C LYS A 56 14.01 -12.63 -7.30
N TYR A 57 13.41 -11.58 -7.87
CA TYR A 57 13.84 -10.20 -7.64
C TYR A 57 13.67 -9.79 -6.16
N ILE A 58 12.51 -10.05 -5.56
CA ILE A 58 12.28 -9.82 -4.13
C ILE A 58 13.29 -10.60 -3.30
N ALA A 59 13.42 -11.91 -3.52
CA ALA A 59 14.32 -12.75 -2.73
C ALA A 59 15.78 -12.25 -2.75
N LYS A 60 16.22 -11.71 -3.88
CA LYS A 60 17.57 -11.16 -4.04
C LYS A 60 17.76 -9.80 -3.35
N ASN A 61 16.75 -8.94 -3.31
CA ASN A 61 16.94 -7.53 -2.97
C ASN A 61 16.23 -7.10 -1.67
N TYR A 62 15.26 -7.86 -1.16
CA TYR A 62 14.40 -7.43 -0.05
C TYR A 62 15.17 -7.08 1.23
N LEU A 63 16.23 -7.86 1.57
CA LEU A 63 17.06 -7.58 2.75
C LEU A 63 17.77 -6.23 2.66
N ASP A 64 18.21 -5.85 1.45
CA ASP A 64 18.80 -4.54 1.22
C ASP A 64 17.75 -3.43 1.35
N TRP A 65 16.51 -3.67 0.91
CA TRP A 65 15.43 -2.69 1.04
C TRP A 65 15.07 -2.42 2.51
N VAL A 66 14.99 -3.45 3.34
CA VAL A 66 14.65 -3.26 4.75
C VAL A 66 15.85 -2.84 5.62
N SER A 67 17.03 -2.69 5.01
CA SER A 67 18.22 -2.22 5.70
C SER A 67 18.05 -0.76 6.14
N PRO A 68 18.38 -0.41 7.39
CA PRO A 68 18.31 0.97 7.88
C PRO A 68 19.29 1.91 7.17
N ASP A 69 20.33 1.36 6.52
CA ASP A 69 21.34 2.12 5.80
C ASP A 69 20.92 2.46 4.36
N ASN A 70 19.94 1.72 3.79
CA ASN A 70 19.44 1.98 2.46
C ASN A 70 18.30 3.03 2.49
N ARG A 71 18.67 4.30 2.36
CA ARG A 71 17.73 5.42 2.36
C ARG A 71 17.19 5.81 0.98
N ASP A 72 17.86 5.37 -0.08
CA ASP A 72 17.56 5.74 -1.47
C ASP A 72 16.69 4.69 -2.20
N ARG A 73 16.13 3.74 -1.46
CA ARG A 73 15.20 2.74 -2.01
C ARG A 73 13.84 3.33 -2.43
N HIS A 74 13.13 2.56 -3.23
CA HIS A 74 11.74 2.79 -3.58
C HIS A 74 10.85 2.91 -2.34
N LEU A 75 9.66 3.51 -2.52
CA LEU A 75 8.70 3.73 -1.45
C LEU A 75 8.17 2.40 -0.91
N MET A 76 8.17 2.24 0.41
CA MET A 76 7.57 1.10 1.10
C MET A 76 6.56 1.52 2.17
N SER A 77 5.78 0.56 2.69
CA SER A 77 4.76 0.82 3.72
C SER A 77 5.23 1.71 4.88
N PRO A 78 6.42 1.49 5.50
CA PRO A 78 6.89 2.32 6.61
C PRO A 78 7.18 3.79 6.24
N ASP A 79 7.31 4.11 4.96
CA ASP A 79 7.71 5.44 4.55
C ASP A 79 6.55 6.35 4.18
N ILE A 80 5.33 5.82 4.01
CA ILE A 80 4.19 6.55 3.44
C ILE A 80 3.98 7.88 4.18
N PHE A 81 3.92 7.83 5.51
CA PHE A 81 3.76 9.03 6.31
C PHE A 81 4.93 10.01 6.13
N LYS A 82 6.16 9.54 6.27
CA LYS A 82 7.37 10.38 6.19
C LYS A 82 7.56 11.04 4.82
N ARG A 83 7.33 10.29 3.73
CA ARG A 83 7.66 10.72 2.35
C ARG A 83 6.48 11.34 1.62
N LYS A 84 5.24 11.05 2.01
CA LYS A 84 4.03 11.52 1.31
C LYS A 84 3.13 12.38 2.19
N ILE A 85 2.79 11.93 3.40
CA ILE A 85 1.79 12.61 4.23
C ILE A 85 2.37 13.83 4.96
N PHE A 86 3.49 13.66 5.68
CA PHE A 86 4.09 14.73 6.47
C PHE A 86 4.51 15.94 5.64
N PRO A 87 5.09 15.81 4.42
CA PRO A 87 5.36 16.97 3.58
C PRO A 87 4.10 17.79 3.26
N LEU A 88 2.98 17.14 2.96
CA LEU A 88 1.71 17.83 2.69
C LEU A 88 1.18 18.55 3.94
N LEU A 89 1.26 17.91 5.10
CA LEU A 89 0.85 18.52 6.38
C LEU A 89 1.76 19.69 6.78
N ASP A 90 3.07 19.59 6.52
CA ASP A 90 4.05 20.65 6.77
C ASP A 90 3.79 21.89 5.90
N GLU A 91 3.22 21.71 4.71
CA GLU A 91 2.74 22.78 3.82
C GLU A 91 1.39 23.37 4.28
N GLY A 92 0.82 22.88 5.39
CA GLY A 92 -0.48 23.32 5.91
C GLY A 92 -1.69 22.77 5.13
N LYS A 93 -1.50 21.74 4.28
CA LYS A 93 -2.61 21.10 3.58
C LYS A 93 -3.39 20.19 4.53
N LYS A 94 -4.71 20.14 4.37
CA LYS A 94 -5.55 19.13 5.02
C LYS A 94 -5.43 17.82 4.24
N VAL A 95 -5.16 16.72 4.95
CA VAL A 95 -4.99 15.39 4.34
C VAL A 95 -6.03 14.44 4.89
N PHE A 96 -6.73 13.75 4.00
CA PHE A 96 -7.62 12.65 4.34
C PHE A 96 -7.01 11.34 3.80
N LEU A 97 -6.52 10.48 4.70
CA LEU A 97 -5.89 9.22 4.34
C LEU A 97 -6.92 8.08 4.42
N ILE A 98 -7.17 7.43 3.29
CA ILE A 98 -8.03 6.24 3.20
C ILE A 98 -7.13 5.02 2.97
N VAL A 99 -7.21 4.05 3.86
CA VAL A 99 -6.50 2.76 3.73
C VAL A 99 -7.55 1.66 3.60
N ILE A 100 -7.64 1.08 2.41
CA ILE A 100 -8.61 0.02 2.09
C ILE A 100 -7.89 -1.33 2.14
N ASP A 101 -8.45 -2.26 2.89
CA ASP A 101 -7.89 -3.61 3.03
C ASP A 101 -8.02 -4.41 1.73
N ASN A 102 -6.97 -5.16 1.38
CA ASN A 102 -6.90 -5.98 0.18
C ASN A 102 -7.25 -5.23 -1.14
N PHE A 103 -6.98 -3.93 -1.20
CA PHE A 103 -7.33 -3.09 -2.35
C PHE A 103 -6.22 -3.11 -3.39
N ARG A 104 -6.43 -3.94 -4.42
CA ARG A 104 -5.42 -4.18 -5.46
C ARG A 104 -5.47 -3.10 -6.54
N TYR A 105 -4.39 -3.03 -7.32
CA TYR A 105 -4.26 -2.04 -8.38
C TYR A 105 -5.32 -2.18 -9.48
N ASP A 106 -5.74 -3.40 -9.85
CA ASP A 106 -6.85 -3.63 -10.77
C ASP A 106 -8.15 -2.99 -10.29
N GLN A 107 -8.46 -3.11 -9.00
CA GLN A 107 -9.65 -2.52 -8.39
C GLN A 107 -9.56 -0.99 -8.32
N TRP A 108 -8.37 -0.46 -8.00
CA TRP A 108 -8.12 0.97 -8.07
C TRP A 108 -8.34 1.53 -9.46
N ARG A 109 -7.84 0.85 -10.51
CA ARG A 109 -8.01 1.30 -11.90
C ARG A 109 -9.48 1.40 -12.30
N MET A 110 -10.31 0.46 -11.89
CA MET A 110 -11.76 0.54 -12.11
C MET A 110 -12.37 1.73 -11.36
N LEU A 111 -12.04 1.92 -10.08
CA LEU A 111 -12.56 3.03 -9.28
C LEU A 111 -12.12 4.40 -9.82
N ALA A 112 -10.85 4.52 -10.24
CA ALA A 112 -10.27 5.75 -10.75
C ALA A 112 -10.97 6.24 -12.04
N GLU A 113 -11.49 5.32 -12.86
CA GLU A 113 -12.31 5.67 -14.03
C GLU A 113 -13.64 6.31 -13.61
N ASP A 114 -14.28 5.80 -12.54
CA ASP A 114 -15.56 6.32 -12.06
C ASP A 114 -15.45 7.70 -11.38
N ILE A 115 -14.31 7.99 -10.74
CA ILE A 115 -14.10 9.25 -9.99
C ILE A 115 -13.20 10.25 -10.71
N GLY A 116 -12.72 9.93 -11.92
CA GLY A 116 -11.72 10.73 -12.65
C GLY A 116 -12.19 12.13 -13.01
N ASP A 117 -13.49 12.34 -13.19
CA ASP A 117 -14.06 13.67 -13.45
C ASP A 117 -14.19 14.54 -12.19
N LEU A 118 -14.09 13.94 -11.00
CA LEU A 118 -14.27 14.60 -9.71
C LEU A 118 -12.95 15.02 -9.05
N PHE A 119 -11.84 14.38 -9.41
CA PHE A 119 -10.53 14.57 -8.75
C PHE A 119 -9.39 14.66 -9.76
N ASP A 120 -8.37 15.46 -9.43
CA ASP A 120 -7.06 15.35 -10.06
C ASP A 120 -6.29 14.19 -9.41
N ILE A 121 -6.03 13.13 -10.19
CA ILE A 121 -5.53 11.85 -9.69
C ILE A 121 -4.03 11.72 -9.99
N ASP A 122 -3.21 11.73 -8.94
CA ASP A 122 -1.81 11.29 -9.00
C ASP A 122 -1.71 9.83 -8.54
N GLU A 123 -1.35 8.93 -9.46
CA GLU A 123 -1.30 7.50 -9.23
C GLU A 123 0.13 7.02 -9.03
N GLN A 124 0.42 6.44 -7.86
CA GLN A 124 1.72 5.87 -7.56
C GLN A 124 1.62 4.49 -6.89
N LEU A 125 2.33 3.52 -7.47
CA LEU A 125 2.58 2.22 -6.86
C LEU A 125 3.75 2.30 -5.87
N TYR A 126 3.74 1.41 -4.89
CA TYR A 126 4.81 1.25 -3.92
C TYR A 126 4.95 -0.24 -3.57
N MET A 127 6.06 -0.64 -2.95
CA MET A 127 6.25 -2.03 -2.52
C MET A 127 5.84 -2.22 -1.06
N SER A 128 4.98 -3.18 -0.77
CA SER A 128 4.66 -3.53 0.62
C SER A 128 5.84 -4.22 1.31
N ILE A 129 5.71 -4.42 2.62
CA ILE A 129 6.62 -5.24 3.41
C ILE A 129 6.25 -6.73 3.28
N LEU A 130 7.18 -7.59 3.68
CA LEU A 130 6.97 -9.01 3.92
C LEU A 130 6.95 -9.28 5.44
N PRO A 131 5.99 -10.10 5.91
CA PRO A 131 4.82 -10.60 5.17
C PRO A 131 3.83 -9.47 4.81
N THR A 132 3.07 -9.65 3.72
CA THR A 132 2.07 -8.67 3.24
C THR A 132 0.72 -8.77 3.94
N ALA A 133 0.58 -9.67 4.92
CA ALA A 133 -0.66 -9.83 5.65
C ALA A 133 -1.06 -8.55 6.37
N THR A 134 -2.37 -8.33 6.47
CA THR A 134 -2.99 -7.07 6.87
C THR A 134 -2.40 -6.49 8.14
N GLN A 135 -2.25 -7.29 9.19
CA GLN A 135 -1.74 -6.83 10.50
C GLN A 135 -0.33 -6.24 10.39
N TYR A 136 0.55 -6.85 9.60
CA TYR A 136 1.90 -6.35 9.41
C TYR A 136 1.93 -5.12 8.52
N ALA A 137 1.36 -5.21 7.33
CA ALA A 137 1.43 -4.14 6.33
C ALA A 137 0.74 -2.87 6.84
N ARG A 138 -0.44 -2.99 7.47
CA ARG A 138 -1.19 -1.87 8.04
C ARG A 138 -0.43 -1.21 9.18
N ASN A 139 0.06 -1.99 10.14
CA ASN A 139 0.81 -1.44 11.27
C ASN A 139 2.12 -0.79 10.83
N ALA A 140 2.75 -1.31 9.77
CA ALA A 140 3.93 -0.69 9.19
C ALA A 140 3.62 0.69 8.59
N ILE A 141 2.48 0.86 7.91
CA ILE A 141 2.05 2.19 7.43
C ILE A 141 1.87 3.16 8.59
N PHE A 142 1.10 2.75 9.61
CA PHE A 142 0.67 3.62 10.71
C PHE A 142 1.74 3.90 11.76
N SER A 143 2.70 3.01 11.93
CA SER A 143 3.87 3.26 12.78
C SER A 143 5.03 3.88 12.00
N GLY A 144 5.12 3.64 10.70
CA GLY A 144 6.34 3.90 9.95
C GLY A 144 7.54 3.06 10.39
N LEU A 145 7.29 1.88 10.96
CA LEU A 145 8.31 0.95 11.44
C LEU A 145 8.09 -0.44 10.83
N MET A 146 9.17 -1.23 10.77
CA MET A 146 9.07 -2.66 10.50
C MET A 146 8.45 -3.39 11.70
N PRO A 147 7.74 -4.52 11.49
CA PRO A 147 7.05 -5.25 12.57
C PRO A 147 7.91 -5.55 13.80
N ASN A 148 9.14 -6.03 13.60
CA ASN A 148 10.08 -6.32 14.68
C ASN A 148 10.42 -5.06 15.52
N LYS A 149 10.46 -3.88 14.91
CA LYS A 149 10.69 -2.61 15.60
C LYS A 149 9.45 -2.12 16.33
N ILE A 150 8.25 -2.43 15.83
CA ILE A 150 7.02 -2.17 16.57
C ILE A 150 7.00 -3.01 17.85
N ALA A 151 7.25 -4.32 17.74
CA ALA A 151 7.30 -5.22 18.89
C ALA A 151 8.36 -4.81 19.93
N GLU A 152 9.54 -4.37 19.49
CA GLU A 152 10.63 -3.93 20.37
C GLU A 152 10.31 -2.60 21.08
N MET A 153 9.77 -1.61 20.35
CA MET A 153 9.59 -0.24 20.86
C MET A 153 8.23 -0.02 21.55
N PHE A 154 7.20 -0.76 21.12
CA PHE A 154 5.83 -0.62 21.58
C PHE A 154 5.22 -2.00 21.86
N PRO A 155 5.77 -2.77 22.82
CA PRO A 155 5.28 -4.11 23.13
C PRO A 155 3.79 -4.10 23.49
N ASP A 156 3.31 -3.05 24.17
CA ASP A 156 1.89 -2.91 24.55
C ASP A 156 0.95 -2.64 23.36
N LEU A 157 1.48 -2.19 22.22
CA LEU A 157 0.71 -1.94 20.99
C LEU A 157 0.83 -3.09 20.00
N TRP A 158 1.76 -4.02 20.24
CA TRP A 158 1.99 -5.20 19.41
C TRP A 158 1.12 -6.36 19.88
N VAL A 159 0.47 -7.00 18.92
CA VAL A 159 -0.32 -8.22 19.13
C VAL A 159 0.31 -9.27 18.23
N ASP A 160 0.53 -10.49 18.72
CA ASP A 160 1.12 -11.56 17.92
C ASP A 160 0.07 -12.21 16.98
N GLU A 161 0.55 -12.87 15.93
CA GLU A 161 -0.33 -13.51 14.95
C GLU A 161 -1.10 -14.72 15.50
N ASP A 162 -0.65 -15.33 16.60
CA ASP A 162 -1.34 -16.47 17.19
C ASP A 162 -2.48 -16.05 18.13
N GLU A 163 -2.64 -14.76 18.40
CA GLU A 163 -3.75 -14.24 19.22
C GLU A 163 -5.01 -14.05 18.37
N GLU A 164 -6.13 -14.66 18.78
CA GLU A 164 -7.43 -14.51 18.10
C GLU A 164 -8.07 -13.14 18.36
N GLU A 165 -7.79 -12.54 19.52
CA GLU A 165 -8.34 -11.25 19.94
C GLU A 165 -7.29 -10.12 19.82
N GLY A 166 -7.72 -8.86 19.83
CA GLY A 166 -6.79 -7.72 19.92
C GLY A 166 -6.14 -7.25 18.62
N LYS A 167 -6.16 -8.06 17.55
CA LYS A 167 -5.57 -7.68 16.26
C LYS A 167 -6.23 -6.43 15.67
N ASN A 168 -5.41 -5.51 15.16
CA ASN A 168 -5.88 -4.30 14.47
C ASN A 168 -6.76 -3.41 15.36
N LEU A 169 -6.36 -3.19 16.62
CA LEU A 169 -7.04 -2.24 17.53
C LEU A 169 -6.18 -0.99 17.86
N ASN A 170 -4.88 -1.06 17.58
CA ASN A 170 -3.90 -0.07 18.04
C ASN A 170 -3.46 0.91 16.95
N GLU A 171 -4.18 1.02 15.83
CA GLU A 171 -3.81 1.86 14.69
C GLU A 171 -3.69 3.35 15.07
N ALA A 172 -4.65 3.91 15.80
CA ALA A 172 -4.60 5.30 16.23
C ALA A 172 -3.42 5.61 17.16
N PRO A 173 -3.15 4.80 18.22
CA PRO A 173 -1.90 4.90 18.99
C PRO A 173 -0.64 4.80 18.12
N LEU A 174 -0.58 3.88 17.15
CA LEU A 174 0.58 3.75 16.26
C LEU A 174 0.84 5.04 15.47
N ILE A 175 -0.21 5.64 14.89
CA ILE A 175 -0.13 6.93 14.18
C ILE A 175 0.38 8.03 15.13
N GLN A 176 -0.18 8.10 16.34
CA GLN A 176 0.23 9.08 17.35
C GLN A 176 1.73 8.95 17.67
N THR A 177 2.21 7.74 17.95
CA THR A 177 3.64 7.52 18.23
C THR A 177 4.53 7.90 17.05
N GLN A 178 4.06 7.72 15.81
CA GLN A 178 4.81 8.13 14.63
C GLN A 178 4.93 9.65 14.53
N ILE A 179 3.84 10.38 14.73
CA ILE A 179 3.83 11.86 14.76
C ILE A 179 4.80 12.37 15.84
N GLU A 180 4.76 11.79 17.04
CA GLU A 180 5.63 12.16 18.17
C GLU A 180 7.11 11.87 17.90
N ARG A 181 7.45 10.71 17.31
CA ARG A 181 8.83 10.37 16.93
C ARG A 181 9.43 11.38 15.95
N PHE A 182 8.62 11.96 15.08
CA PHE A 182 9.02 13.02 14.16
C PHE A 182 8.91 14.44 14.74
N ARG A 183 8.53 14.56 16.03
CA ARG A 183 8.35 15.84 16.74
C ARG A 183 7.39 16.78 16.00
N LYS A 184 6.34 16.21 15.41
CA LYS A 184 5.28 16.96 14.75
C LYS A 184 4.15 17.24 15.73
N HIS A 185 3.35 18.27 15.44
CA HIS A 185 2.24 18.72 16.28
C HIS A 185 0.92 18.74 15.50
N TYR A 186 0.71 17.71 14.68
CA TYR A 186 -0.52 17.59 13.90
C TYR A 186 -1.67 17.13 14.78
N THR A 187 -2.86 17.64 14.50
CA THR A 187 -4.12 17.03 14.97
C THR A 187 -4.57 15.99 13.95
N PHE A 188 -5.15 14.89 14.43
CA PHE A 188 -5.78 13.90 13.55
C PHE A 188 -6.93 13.20 14.28
N SER A 189 -7.83 12.61 13.50
CA SER A 189 -8.79 11.61 13.96
C SER A 189 -8.57 10.32 13.17
N TYR A 190 -8.93 9.19 13.77
CA TYR A 190 -8.84 7.88 13.16
C TYR A 190 -10.19 7.17 13.31
N HIS A 191 -10.68 6.62 12.22
CA HIS A 191 -11.95 5.91 12.19
C HIS A 191 -11.76 4.61 11.41
N LYS A 192 -12.18 3.49 12.01
CA LYS A 192 -12.16 2.18 11.39
C LYS A 192 -13.59 1.79 11.00
N VAL A 193 -13.79 1.48 9.73
CA VAL A 193 -15.08 1.07 9.17
C VAL A 193 -14.95 -0.36 8.64
N ASN A 194 -15.68 -1.30 9.24
CA ASN A 194 -15.60 -2.72 8.89
C ASN A 194 -16.83 -3.23 8.13
N ASP A 195 -17.96 -2.53 8.24
CA ASP A 195 -19.23 -2.90 7.62
C ASP A 195 -20.04 -1.66 7.24
N SER A 196 -21.18 -1.87 6.57
CA SER A 196 -22.06 -0.79 6.12
C SER A 196 -22.67 0.01 7.28
N GLN A 197 -22.98 -0.62 8.42
CA GLN A 197 -23.51 0.08 9.59
C GLN A 197 -22.45 1.02 10.21
N GLY A 198 -21.19 0.57 10.22
CA GLY A 198 -20.05 1.39 10.61
C GLY A 198 -19.85 2.57 9.65
N ALA A 199 -20.12 2.39 8.36
CA ALA A 199 -20.05 3.48 7.38
C ALA A 199 -21.14 4.53 7.65
N ASP A 200 -22.38 4.10 7.88
CA ASP A 200 -23.50 5.01 8.21
C ASP A 200 -23.19 5.82 9.47
N ARG A 201 -22.71 5.17 10.53
CA ARG A 201 -22.26 5.85 11.76
C ARG A 201 -21.13 6.84 11.48
N PHE A 202 -20.13 6.45 10.69
CA PHE A 202 -19.04 7.36 10.33
C PHE A 202 -19.56 8.61 9.60
N LEU A 203 -20.53 8.46 8.70
CA LEU A 203 -21.14 9.58 7.98
C LEU A 203 -21.90 10.53 8.92
N GLU A 204 -22.56 10.03 9.96
CA GLU A 204 -23.16 10.86 11.01
C GLU A 204 -22.11 11.69 11.75
N HIS A 205 -20.92 11.13 11.96
CA HIS A 205 -19.79 11.74 12.65
C HIS A 205 -18.79 12.46 11.71
N TYR A 206 -19.09 12.60 10.42
CA TYR A 206 -18.16 13.16 9.42
C TYR A 206 -17.62 14.55 9.78
N ASN A 207 -18.39 15.35 10.52
CA ASN A 207 -17.95 16.67 10.98
C ASN A 207 -16.72 16.63 11.89
N GLU A 208 -16.44 15.51 12.56
CA GLU A 208 -15.24 15.30 13.39
C GLU A 208 -13.96 15.26 12.53
N CYS A 209 -14.07 14.99 11.24
CA CYS A 209 -12.96 15.00 10.29
C CYS A 209 -12.60 16.41 9.79
N ARG A 210 -13.36 17.46 10.15
CA ARG A 210 -13.17 18.84 9.64
C ARG A 210 -12.07 19.66 10.36
N ASN A 211 -11.35 19.04 11.30
CA ASN A 211 -10.23 19.63 12.06
C ASN A 211 -9.38 20.60 11.23
#